data_AF-A0A376K462-F1
#
_entry.id   AF-A0A376K462-F1
#
_cell.length_a   1.000
_cell.length_b   1.000
_cell.length_c   1.000
_cell.angle_alpha   90.00
_cell.angle_beta   90.00
_cell.angle_gamma   90.00
#
_symmetry.space_group_name_H-M   'P 1'
#
loop_
_entity.id
_entity.type
_entity.pdbx_description
1 polymer ?
#
loop_
_entity_poly.entity_id
_entity_poly.type
_entity_poly.pdbx_seq_one_letter_code
_entity_poly.pdbx_strand_id
1 'polypeptide(L)'
;MGSVILTVDGKLWEGWTEMSVSRSLKAIAGEFDLSVTTRWSAAAPRVIREGQPCTVRLGADTVLTGYIDDFIPSYDAENVEIRVMGRDKTGDLVDCSVVHSSGKWKGVRLEQVAADVCRPFGITVITETPTGGGVCVCRSGTG
;
A
#
# COMPACT_ATOMS: atom_id res chain seq x y z
N MET A 1 -1.74 -25.27 -2.09
CA MET A 1 -1.02 -24.01 -1.82
C MET A 1 -1.80 -22.88 -2.44
N GLY A 2 -2.16 -21.84 -1.67
CA GLY A 2 -2.91 -20.71 -2.21
C GLY A 2 -2.06 -19.94 -3.22
N SER A 3 -2.57 -19.70 -4.41
CA SER A 3 -1.91 -18.82 -5.39
C SER A 3 -1.97 -17.38 -4.89
N VAL A 4 -0.87 -16.64 -5.11
CA VAL A 4 -0.84 -15.19 -4.93
C VAL A 4 -1.35 -14.56 -6.22
N ILE A 5 -2.31 -13.66 -6.09
CA ILE A 5 -2.90 -12.93 -7.21
C ILE A 5 -2.74 -11.45 -6.95
N LEU A 6 -2.05 -10.76 -7.86
CA LEU A 6 -2.00 -9.31 -7.91
C LEU A 6 -3.04 -8.83 -8.91
N THR A 7 -3.95 -7.95 -8.50
CA THR A 7 -4.91 -7.32 -9.41
C THR A 7 -4.51 -5.86 -9.62
N VAL A 8 -4.34 -5.45 -10.87
CA VAL A 8 -4.05 -4.05 -11.26
C VAL A 8 -4.90 -3.71 -12.46
N ASP A 9 -5.61 -2.57 -12.44
CA ASP A 9 -6.46 -2.12 -13.55
C ASP A 9 -7.46 -3.19 -14.04
N GLY A 10 -8.06 -3.93 -13.09
CA GLY A 10 -8.99 -5.03 -13.36
C GLY A 10 -8.36 -6.30 -13.96
N LYS A 11 -7.04 -6.32 -14.19
CA LYS A 11 -6.30 -7.48 -14.70
C LYS A 11 -5.70 -8.29 -13.57
N LEU A 12 -5.80 -9.61 -13.70
CA LEU A 12 -5.27 -10.58 -12.75
C LEU A 12 -3.87 -11.02 -13.19
N TRP A 13 -2.92 -10.91 -12.27
CA TRP A 13 -1.52 -11.29 -12.48
C TRP A 13 -1.14 -12.42 -11.51
N GLU A 14 -0.80 -13.56 -12.08
CA GLU A 14 -0.45 -14.79 -11.36
C GLU A 14 0.90 -15.35 -11.87
N GLY A 15 1.29 -16.50 -11.31
CA GLY A 15 2.49 -17.24 -11.71
C GLY A 15 3.78 -16.71 -11.08
N TRP A 16 3.68 -16.00 -9.95
CA TRP A 16 4.82 -15.50 -9.20
C TRP A 16 5.70 -16.65 -8.71
N THR A 17 7.02 -16.48 -8.82
CA THR A 17 8.02 -17.45 -8.37
C THR A 17 8.53 -17.13 -6.98
N GLU A 18 8.57 -15.85 -6.61
CA GLU A 18 8.87 -15.42 -5.25
C GLU A 18 7.82 -14.40 -4.81
N MET A 19 7.35 -14.55 -3.56
CA MET A 19 6.30 -13.71 -3.01
C MET A 19 6.58 -13.41 -1.54
N SER A 20 6.56 -12.12 -1.19
CA SER A 20 6.58 -11.64 0.18
C SER A 20 5.43 -10.66 0.40
N VAL A 21 4.73 -10.80 1.53
CA VAL A 21 3.72 -9.85 2.01
C VAL A 21 3.96 -9.66 3.50
N SER A 22 4.27 -8.43 3.91
CA SER A 22 4.62 -8.10 5.29
C SER A 22 3.58 -7.18 5.92
N ARG A 23 3.19 -7.49 7.15
CA ARG A 23 2.36 -6.61 8.00
C ARG A 23 2.98 -6.54 9.39
N SER A 24 2.98 -5.35 9.98
CA SER A 24 3.61 -5.11 11.28
C SER A 24 2.74 -4.20 12.13
N LEU A 25 2.73 -4.42 13.45
CA LEU A 25 2.13 -3.45 14.38
C LEU A 25 3.03 -2.20 14.55
N LYS A 26 4.30 -2.28 14.12
CA LYS A 26 5.27 -1.18 14.22
C LYS A 26 5.38 -0.35 12.94
N ALA A 27 4.76 -0.78 11.85
CA ALA A 27 4.71 -0.05 10.59
C ALA A 27 3.24 0.09 10.18
N ILE A 28 2.77 1.32 9.97
CA ILE A 28 1.36 1.58 9.68
C ILE A 28 0.94 0.94 8.35
N ALA A 29 1.82 0.99 7.35
CA ALA A 29 1.62 0.41 6.04
C ALA A 29 2.24 -0.99 5.94
N GLY A 30 1.44 -1.96 5.50
CA GLY A 30 1.94 -3.22 4.99
C GLY A 30 2.53 -3.06 3.59
N GLU A 31 3.39 -4.02 3.21
CA GLU A 31 4.13 -4.03 1.95
C GLU A 31 3.99 -5.39 1.25
N PHE A 32 4.17 -5.40 -0.06
CA PHE A 32 4.32 -6.62 -0.86
C PHE A 32 5.50 -6.49 -1.82
N ASP A 33 6.07 -7.65 -2.15
CA ASP A 33 7.14 -7.81 -3.12
C ASP A 33 6.95 -9.13 -3.86
N LEU A 34 6.70 -9.04 -5.17
CA LEU A 34 6.37 -10.17 -6.02
C LEU A 34 7.33 -10.19 -7.21
N SER A 35 7.98 -11.33 -7.43
CA SER A 35 8.87 -11.53 -8.58
C SER A 35 8.46 -12.74 -9.42
N VAL A 36 8.68 -12.63 -10.72
CA VAL A 36 8.54 -13.74 -11.67
C VAL A 36 9.68 -13.71 -12.66
N THR A 37 10.35 -14.85 -12.83
CA THR A 37 11.39 -15.05 -13.83
C THR A 37 10.92 -16.02 -14.90
N THR A 38 11.00 -15.61 -16.16
CA THR A 38 10.58 -16.41 -17.32
C THR A 38 11.68 -16.42 -18.37
N ARG A 39 11.77 -17.49 -19.16
CA ARG A 39 12.65 -17.50 -20.34
C ARG A 39 12.14 -16.48 -21.36
N TRP A 40 13.07 -15.81 -22.06
CA TRP A 40 12.75 -14.81 -23.08
C TRP A 40 11.74 -15.33 -24.13
N SER A 41 11.90 -16.58 -24.57
CA SER A 41 11.02 -17.22 -25.56
C SER A 41 9.57 -17.43 -25.10
N ALA A 42 9.31 -17.35 -23.79
CA ALA A 42 8.00 -17.50 -23.18
C ALA A 42 7.51 -16.22 -22.49
N ALA A 43 8.27 -15.12 -22.57
CA ALA A 43 7.95 -13.88 -21.90
C ALA A 43 6.76 -13.19 -22.59
N ALA A 44 5.69 -12.96 -21.83
CA ALA A 44 4.58 -12.12 -22.26
C ALA A 44 4.80 -10.68 -21.77
N PRO A 45 4.44 -9.65 -22.56
CA PRO A 45 4.51 -8.27 -22.10
C PRO A 45 3.62 -8.08 -20.86
N ARG A 46 4.22 -7.74 -19.72
CA ARG A 46 3.49 -7.28 -18.53
C ARG A 46 3.68 -5.78 -18.42
N VAL A 47 2.58 -5.02 -18.47
CA VAL A 47 2.62 -3.56 -18.29
C VAL A 47 1.87 -3.25 -17.01
N ILE A 48 2.63 -3.04 -15.95
CA ILE A 48 2.18 -2.48 -14.68
C ILE A 48 2.94 -1.17 -14.52
N ARG A 49 2.26 -0.13 -14.04
CA ARG A 49 2.84 1.20 -13.83
C ARG A 49 2.80 1.55 -12.35
N GLU A 50 3.83 2.27 -11.92
CA GLU A 50 3.90 2.90 -10.61
C GLU A 50 2.67 3.81 -10.38
N GLY A 51 2.21 3.88 -9.14
CA GLY A 51 1.02 4.62 -8.71
C GLY A 51 -0.32 3.97 -9.07
N GLN A 52 -0.34 2.84 -9.81
CA GLN A 52 -1.61 2.18 -10.10
C GLN A 52 -2.23 1.55 -8.84
N PRO A 53 -3.56 1.66 -8.64
CA PRO A 53 -4.22 0.97 -7.55
C PRO A 53 -4.16 -0.54 -7.76
N CYS A 54 -3.90 -1.27 -6.67
CA CYS A 54 -3.74 -2.71 -6.70
C CYS A 54 -4.39 -3.41 -5.50
N THR A 55 -4.69 -4.69 -5.67
CA THR A 55 -5.03 -5.60 -4.57
C THR A 55 -4.18 -6.86 -4.65
N VAL A 56 -3.73 -7.35 -3.49
CA VAL A 56 -3.03 -8.64 -3.37
C VAL A 56 -3.95 -9.62 -2.66
N ARG A 57 -4.11 -10.80 -3.25
CA ARG A 57 -4.95 -11.87 -2.71
C ARG A 57 -4.15 -13.15 -2.50
N LEU A 58 -4.48 -13.85 -1.42
CA LEU A 58 -4.05 -15.23 -1.14
C LEU A 58 -5.27 -16.13 -1.28
N GLY A 59 -5.40 -16.81 -2.43
CA GLY A 59 -6.61 -17.55 -2.76
C GLY A 59 -7.84 -16.63 -2.80
N ALA A 60 -8.80 -16.84 -1.90
CA ALA A 60 -10.01 -16.03 -1.84
C ALA A 60 -9.79 -14.68 -1.14
N ASP A 61 -8.85 -14.61 -0.20
CA ASP A 61 -8.73 -13.54 0.77
C ASP A 61 -7.90 -12.37 0.23
N THR A 62 -8.42 -11.14 0.37
CA THR A 62 -7.64 -9.94 0.07
C THR A 62 -6.78 -9.58 1.28
N VAL A 63 -5.47 -9.63 1.10
CA VAL A 63 -4.48 -9.40 2.17
C VAL A 63 -3.90 -7.99 2.13
N LEU A 64 -3.94 -7.32 0.98
CA LEU A 64 -3.48 -5.94 0.81
C LEU A 64 -4.32 -5.21 -0.24
N THR A 65 -4.65 -3.95 0.03
CA THR A 65 -5.25 -3.01 -0.92
C THR A 65 -4.45 -1.71 -0.87
N GLY A 66 -3.92 -1.28 -2.00
CA GLY A 66 -2.89 -0.25 -2.03
C GLY A 66 -2.53 0.22 -3.42
N TYR A 67 -1.27 0.60 -3.61
CA TYR A 67 -0.74 1.08 -4.87
C TYR A 67 0.60 0.40 -5.21
N ILE A 68 0.93 0.36 -6.50
CA ILE A 68 2.26 -0.04 -6.97
C ILE A 68 3.25 1.07 -6.63
N ASP A 69 4.28 0.77 -5.84
CA ASP A 69 5.39 1.71 -5.58
C ASP A 69 6.43 1.60 -6.71
N ASP A 70 6.86 0.38 -7.04
CA ASP A 70 7.92 0.14 -8.02
C ASP A 70 7.57 -1.00 -8.99
N PHE A 71 7.95 -0.82 -10.26
CA PHE A 71 7.93 -1.87 -11.28
C PHE A 71 9.32 -2.01 -11.91
N ILE A 72 9.99 -3.12 -11.62
CA ILE A 72 11.40 -3.32 -11.97
C ILE A 72 11.53 -4.48 -12.95
N PRO A 73 11.65 -4.20 -14.27
CA PRO A 73 12.01 -5.21 -15.26
C PRO A 73 13.53 -5.37 -15.34
N SER A 74 14.00 -6.62 -15.37
CA SER A 74 15.39 -7.02 -15.61
C SER A 74 15.44 -8.11 -16.66
N TYR A 75 16.55 -8.21 -17.40
CA TYR A 75 16.73 -9.24 -18.42
C TYR A 75 18.20 -9.62 -18.61
N ASP A 76 18.42 -10.87 -18.99
CA ASP A 76 19.71 -11.40 -19.44
C ASP A 76 19.57 -12.06 -20.83
N ALA A 77 20.58 -12.82 -21.26
CA ALA A 77 20.57 -13.46 -22.58
C ALA A 77 19.47 -14.52 -22.76
N GLU A 78 18.95 -15.08 -21.66
CA GLU A 78 18.02 -16.21 -21.66
C GLU A 78 16.71 -15.89 -20.93
N ASN A 79 16.70 -14.94 -20.01
CA ASN A 79 15.63 -14.72 -19.04
C ASN A 79 15.18 -13.25 -18.97
N VAL A 80 13.92 -13.09 -18.58
CA VAL A 80 13.30 -11.85 -18.16
C VAL A 80 12.76 -12.04 -16.76
N GLU A 81 13.13 -11.15 -15.86
CA GLU A 81 12.58 -11.05 -14.52
C GLU A 81 11.75 -9.77 -14.40
N ILE A 82 10.64 -9.89 -13.69
CA ILE A 82 9.76 -8.78 -13.38
C ILE A 82 9.50 -8.81 -11.89
N ARG A 83 9.89 -7.74 -11.21
CA ARG A 83 9.61 -7.51 -9.79
C ARG A 83 8.65 -6.35 -9.62
N VAL A 84 7.63 -6.55 -8.80
CA VAL A 84 6.58 -5.56 -8.52
C VAL A 84 6.46 -5.39 -7.02
N MET A 85 6.58 -4.16 -6.55
CA MET A 85 6.53 -3.82 -5.13
C MET A 85 5.45 -2.77 -4.88
N GLY A 86 4.95 -2.72 -3.66
CA GLY A 86 4.00 -1.69 -3.26
C GLY A 86 3.58 -1.77 -1.80
N ARG A 87 2.87 -0.75 -1.35
CA ARG A 87 2.34 -0.62 0.00
C ARG A 87 0.82 -0.51 0.00
N ASP A 88 0.21 -0.83 1.13
CA ASP A 88 -1.20 -0.56 1.35
C ASP A 88 -1.50 0.95 1.34
N LYS A 89 -2.78 1.33 1.25
CA LYS A 89 -3.21 2.74 1.17
C LYS A 89 -2.68 3.61 2.31
N THR A 90 -2.36 3.05 3.46
CA THR A 90 -1.83 3.85 4.58
C THR A 90 -0.39 4.29 4.36
N GLY A 91 0.30 3.81 3.31
CA GLY A 91 1.56 4.39 2.82
C GLY A 91 1.44 5.89 2.55
N ASP A 92 0.28 6.36 2.07
CA ASP A 92 0.02 7.79 1.87
C ASP A 92 0.15 8.60 3.16
N LEU A 93 -0.20 8.02 4.32
CA LEU A 93 -0.07 8.66 5.63
C LEU A 93 1.38 8.79 6.10
N VAL A 94 2.28 7.96 5.56
CA VAL A 94 3.72 7.99 5.85
C VAL A 94 4.39 9.05 4.99
N ASP A 95 4.03 9.12 3.71
CA ASP A 95 4.74 9.94 2.72
C ASP A 95 4.24 11.39 2.68
N CYS A 96 2.97 11.62 3.00
CA CYS A 96 2.33 12.93 2.84
C CYS A 96 2.24 13.75 4.12
N SER A 97 2.16 15.07 3.94
CA SER A 97 1.90 16.02 5.02
C SER A 97 0.42 16.15 5.35
N VAL A 98 0.13 16.46 6.61
CA VAL A 98 -1.22 16.77 7.08
C VAL A 98 -1.74 18.09 6.48
N VAL A 99 -2.88 18.01 5.79
CA VAL A 99 -3.61 19.16 5.25
C VAL A 99 -4.81 19.45 6.13
N HIS A 100 -4.72 20.51 6.95
CA HIS A 100 -5.82 20.99 7.78
C HIS A 100 -5.84 22.53 7.81
N SER A 101 -7.00 23.13 7.55
CA SER A 101 -7.15 24.57 7.30
C SER A 101 -6.70 25.46 8.47
N SER A 102 -6.83 24.98 9.71
CA SER A 102 -6.38 25.73 10.90
C SER A 102 -4.99 25.33 11.40
N GLY A 103 -4.41 24.24 10.90
CA GLY A 103 -3.16 23.64 11.37
C GLY A 103 -3.17 23.10 12.82
N LYS A 104 -4.32 23.12 13.51
CA LYS A 104 -4.45 22.71 14.91
C LYS A 104 -5.82 22.12 15.24
N TRP A 105 -5.83 21.23 16.22
CA TRP A 105 -7.02 20.67 16.84
C TRP A 105 -7.02 20.98 18.34
N LYS A 106 -8.17 21.38 18.90
CA LYS A 106 -8.33 21.65 20.33
C LYS A 106 -9.57 20.97 20.87
N GLY A 107 -9.41 20.21 21.96
CA GLY A 107 -10.52 19.58 22.68
C GLY A 107 -11.29 18.54 21.87
N VAL A 108 -10.66 17.94 20.85
CA VAL A 108 -11.28 16.90 20.01
C VAL A 108 -10.77 15.52 20.41
N ARG A 109 -11.54 14.47 20.12
CA ARG A 109 -11.09 13.09 20.39
C ARG A 109 -10.06 12.64 19.36
N LEU A 110 -9.23 11.65 19.71
CA LEU A 110 -8.13 11.17 18.86
C LEU A 110 -8.65 10.66 17.50
N GLU A 111 -9.76 9.92 17.49
CA GLU A 111 -10.38 9.40 16.29
C GLU A 111 -10.89 10.49 15.36
N GLN A 112 -11.23 11.68 15.88
CA GLN A 112 -11.60 12.83 15.04
C GLN A 112 -10.37 13.38 14.30
N VAL A 113 -9.24 13.51 15.00
CA VAL A 113 -7.98 13.95 14.38
C VAL A 113 -7.55 12.94 13.31
N ALA A 114 -7.58 11.65 13.64
CA ALA A 114 -7.24 10.59 12.69
C ALA A 114 -8.16 10.63 11.46
N ALA A 115 -9.48 10.75 11.65
CA ALA A 115 -10.43 10.85 10.54
C ALA A 115 -10.17 12.09 9.68
N ASP A 116 -9.83 13.22 10.29
CA ASP A 116 -9.54 14.44 9.56
C ASP A 116 -8.28 14.31 8.69
N VAL A 117 -7.24 13.67 9.21
CA VAL A 117 -5.96 13.41 8.51
C VAL A 117 -6.13 12.38 7.40
N CYS A 118 -6.93 11.33 7.61
CA CYS A 118 -7.11 10.24 6.66
C CYS A 118 -8.07 10.56 5.51
N ARG A 119 -8.98 11.51 5.70
CA ARG A 119 -10.04 11.86 4.74
C ARG A 119 -9.54 12.28 3.34
N PRO A 120 -8.47 13.09 3.17
CA PRO A 120 -7.96 13.44 1.84
C PRO A 120 -7.47 12.22 1.04
N PHE A 121 -7.07 11.15 1.72
CA PHE A 121 -6.56 9.90 1.13
C PHE A 121 -7.64 8.83 0.97
N GLY A 122 -8.89 9.13 1.37
CA GLY A 122 -9.99 8.16 1.31
C GLY A 122 -9.79 6.94 2.22
N ILE A 123 -9.05 7.10 3.33
CA ILE A 123 -8.77 6.04 4.30
C ILE A 123 -9.82 6.10 5.43
N THR A 124 -10.47 4.98 5.70
CA THR A 124 -11.44 4.85 6.80
C THR A 124 -10.72 4.57 8.11
N VAL A 125 -11.03 5.33 9.16
CA VAL A 125 -10.52 5.09 10.52
C VAL A 125 -11.47 4.19 11.29
N ILE A 126 -10.92 3.12 11.88
CA ILE A 126 -11.64 2.17 12.72
C ILE A 126 -11.13 2.32 14.15
N THR A 127 -12.04 2.42 15.12
CA THR A 127 -11.73 2.52 16.54
C THR A 127 -12.25 1.29 17.26
N GLU A 128 -11.35 0.36 17.59
CA GLU A 128 -11.69 -0.90 18.26
C GLU A 128 -11.69 -0.79 19.80
N THR A 129 -11.24 0.35 20.35
CA THR A 129 -11.16 0.57 21.80
C THR A 129 -11.40 2.05 22.12
N PRO A 130 -12.08 2.39 23.25
CA PRO A 130 -12.29 3.78 23.65
C PRO A 130 -10.97 4.54 23.87
N THR A 131 -10.88 5.74 23.32
CA THR A 131 -9.69 6.61 23.30
C THR A 131 -9.60 7.60 24.47
N GLY A 132 -10.62 7.65 25.34
CA GLY A 132 -10.65 8.54 26.50
C GLY A 132 -11.06 9.98 26.16
N GLY A 133 -10.53 10.96 26.91
CA GLY A 133 -10.90 12.37 26.77
C GLY A 133 -10.32 13.07 25.53
N GLY A 134 -10.70 14.32 25.32
CA GLY A 134 -10.21 15.13 24.19
C GLY A 134 -8.72 15.45 24.29
N VAL A 135 -8.04 15.43 23.16
CA VAL A 135 -6.61 15.76 22.99
C VAL A 135 -6.48 17.09 22.23
N CYS A 136 -5.38 17.80 22.46
CA CYS A 136 -4.98 18.96 21.67
C CYS A 136 -3.75 18.59 20.85
N VAL A 137 -3.81 18.76 19.52
CA VAL A 137 -2.73 18.40 18.59
C VAL A 137 -2.40 19.62 17.73
N CYS A 138 -1.12 19.92 17.60
CA CYS A 138 -0.60 21.02 16.79
C CYS A 138 0.37 20.45 15.75
N ARG A 139 0.34 20.96 14.52
CA ARG A 139 1.43 20.71 13.56
C ARG A 139 2.68 21.46 14.04
N SER A 140 3.81 20.76 14.18
CA SER A 140 5.10 21.44 14.35
C SER A 140 5.45 22.11 13.03
N GLY A 141 5.36 23.44 12.99
CA GLY A 141 5.86 24.22 11.87
C GLY A 141 7.38 24.23 11.89
N THR A 142 8.03 23.62 10.91
CA THR A 142 9.37 24.06 10.51
C THR A 142 9.17 25.27 9.59
N GLY A 143 9.63 26.43 10.06
CA GLY A 143 9.87 27.59 9.20
C GLY A 143 11.07 27.37 8.28
#